data_AF-A0A4S8KNK6-F1
#
_entry.id   AF-A0A4S8KNK6-F1
#
_cell.length_a   1.000
_cell.length_b   1.000
_cell.length_c   1.000
_cell.angle_alpha   90.00
_cell.angle_beta   90.00
_cell.angle_gamma   90.00
#
_symmetry.space_group_name_H-M   'P 1'
#
loop_
_entity.id
_entity.type
_entity.pdbx_description
1 polymer ?
#
loop_
_entity_poly.entity_id
_entity_poly.type
_entity_poly.pdbx_seq_one_letter_code
_entity_poly.pdbx_strand_id
1 'polypeptide(L)'
;MSQKALLMHSKHSPFELTTIPKPISAPRGELVVKIQASALNPADWKYQEYGWLDKYPGTVGFDIAGYQQYTLVPADIVGKIPAKLSYSQASTIAVGFNTAAVGLYAKAPIGLGLNPDLEPGIER
;
A
#
# COMPACT_ATOMS: atom_id res chain seq x y z
N MET A 1 21.81 -6.74 -6.91
CA MET A 1 21.55 -6.70 -5.44
C MET A 1 20.16 -7.28 -5.19
N SER A 2 20.00 -8.19 -4.23
CA SER A 2 18.73 -8.86 -3.91
C SER A 2 18.08 -8.32 -2.64
N GLN A 3 16.84 -8.73 -2.36
CA GLN A 3 16.07 -8.42 -1.16
C GLN A 3 15.16 -9.60 -0.77
N LYS A 4 14.65 -9.60 0.46
CA LYS A 4 13.63 -10.55 0.92
C LYS A 4 12.21 -10.04 0.66
N ALA A 5 11.32 -10.95 0.32
CA ALA A 5 9.88 -10.71 0.15
C ALA A 5 9.06 -11.94 0.55
N LEU A 6 7.84 -11.73 1.06
CA LEU A 6 6.84 -12.79 1.21
C LEU A 6 6.01 -12.85 -0.07
N LEU A 7 6.08 -13.99 -0.75
CA LEU A 7 5.36 -14.25 -2.00
C LEU A 7 4.41 -15.44 -1.85
N MET A 8 3.28 -15.36 -2.52
CA MET A 8 2.45 -16.51 -2.84
C MET A 8 2.91 -17.05 -4.20
N HIS A 9 3.13 -18.36 -4.32
CA HIS A 9 3.60 -19.00 -5.55
C HIS A 9 2.48 -19.50 -6.46
N SER A 10 1.28 -19.68 -5.91
CA SER A 10 0.08 -20.04 -6.66
C SER A 10 -1.17 -19.66 -5.88
N LYS A 11 -2.35 -19.81 -6.50
CA LYS A 11 -3.62 -19.57 -5.85
C LYS A 11 -3.74 -20.41 -4.57
N HIS A 12 -4.11 -19.78 -3.46
CA HIS A 12 -4.23 -20.39 -2.13
C HIS A 12 -2.94 -20.91 -1.49
N SER A 13 -1.77 -20.70 -2.11
CA SER A 13 -0.50 -21.09 -1.48
C SER A 13 -0.23 -20.25 -0.23
N PRO A 14 0.46 -20.80 0.78
CA PRO A 14 1.00 -19.98 1.87
C PRO A 14 1.95 -18.90 1.34
N PHE A 15 2.18 -17.88 2.16
CA PHE A 15 3.28 -16.95 1.95
C PHE A 15 4.61 -17.65 2.23
N GLU A 16 5.54 -17.52 1.31
CA GLU A 16 6.89 -18.04 1.43
C GLU A 16 7.91 -16.89 1.41
N LEU A 17 8.89 -16.96 2.32
CA LEU A 17 9.99 -16.00 2.37
C LEU A 17 10.97 -16.30 1.22
N THR A 18 10.90 -15.48 0.18
CA THR A 18 11.72 -15.59 -1.02
C THR A 18 12.76 -14.48 -1.10
N THR A 19 13.83 -14.72 -1.86
CA THR A 19 14.79 -13.69 -2.27
C THR A 19 14.52 -13.26 -3.72
N ILE A 20 14.25 -11.98 -3.93
CA ILE A 20 13.95 -11.39 -5.25
C ILE A 20 14.96 -10.27 -5.59
N PRO A 21 15.06 -9.85 -6.86
CA PRO A 21 15.82 -8.65 -7.22
C PRO A 21 15.30 -7.42 -6.46
N LYS A 22 16.23 -6.59 -5.96
CA LYS A 22 15.90 -5.28 -5.38
C LYS A 22 15.72 -4.27 -6.52
N PRO A 23 14.69 -3.42 -6.51
CA PRO A 23 14.63 -2.26 -7.41
C PRO A 23 15.85 -1.36 -7.19
N ILE A 24 16.65 -1.14 -8.23
CA ILE A 24 17.92 -0.40 -8.16
C ILE A 24 17.77 1.03 -8.68
N SER A 25 16.81 1.25 -9.58
CA SER A 25 16.48 2.54 -10.17
C SER A 25 14.97 2.73 -10.22
N ALA A 26 14.51 3.93 -9.89
CA ALA A 26 13.12 4.32 -10.13
C ALA A 26 13.02 5.05 -11.47
N PRO A 27 12.02 4.74 -12.30
CA PRO A 27 11.61 5.58 -13.42
C PRO A 27 11.29 7.02 -12.97
N ARG A 28 11.22 7.95 -13.92
CA ARG A 28 10.81 9.33 -13.63
C ARG A 28 9.40 9.32 -13.02
N GLY A 29 9.25 9.97 -11.87
CA GLY A 29 7.98 10.05 -11.15
C GLY A 29 7.77 8.94 -10.12
N GLU A 30 8.72 8.01 -9.96
CA GLU A 30 8.67 6.99 -8.91
C GLU A 30 9.84 7.14 -7.93
N LEU A 31 9.69 6.48 -6.77
CA LEU A 31 10.69 6.39 -5.72
C LEU A 31 10.97 4.93 -5.39
N VAL A 32 12.24 4.58 -5.18
CA VAL A 32 12.61 3.33 -4.50
C VAL A 32 12.44 3.57 -3.00
N VAL A 33 11.40 2.97 -2.40
CA VAL A 33 11.08 3.12 -0.98
C VAL A 33 11.57 1.89 -0.23
N LYS A 34 12.29 2.10 0.88
CA LYS A 34 12.59 1.05 1.85
C LYS A 34 11.44 0.93 2.85
N ILE A 35 10.82 -0.22 2.93
CA ILE A 35 9.74 -0.50 3.87
C ILE A 35 10.34 -0.75 5.26
N GLN A 36 9.98 0.11 6.22
CA GLN A 36 10.43 0.00 7.62
C GLN A 36 9.40 -0.73 8.50
N ALA A 37 8.12 -0.55 8.22
CA ALA A 37 7.01 -1.21 8.87
C ALA A 37 5.85 -1.36 7.87
N SER A 38 5.09 -2.45 8.00
CA SER A 38 3.86 -2.69 7.25
C SER A 38 2.79 -3.15 8.22
N ALA A 39 1.66 -2.44 8.26
CA ALA A 39 0.49 -2.88 9.02
C ALA A 39 -0.27 -3.96 8.25
N LEU A 40 -0.93 -4.86 8.98
CA LEU A 40 -1.87 -5.84 8.41
C LEU A 40 -3.28 -5.24 8.42
N ASN A 41 -4.05 -5.58 7.40
CA ASN A 41 -5.42 -5.18 7.16
C ASN A 41 -6.33 -6.41 7.04
N PRO A 42 -7.66 -6.28 7.27
CA PRO A 42 -8.60 -7.38 7.12
C PRO A 42 -8.68 -8.00 5.71
N ALA A 43 -8.10 -7.35 4.70
CA ALA A 43 -8.03 -7.87 3.33
C ALA A 43 -6.87 -8.86 3.13
N ASP A 44 -5.81 -8.82 3.93
CA ASP A 44 -4.57 -9.51 3.60
C ASP A 44 -4.70 -11.04 3.62
N TRP A 45 -5.41 -11.61 4.60
CA TRP A 45 -5.68 -13.04 4.65
C TRP A 45 -6.62 -13.50 3.52
N LYS A 46 -7.49 -12.60 3.03
CA LYS A 46 -8.46 -12.90 1.97
C LYS A 46 -7.79 -13.12 0.62
N TYR A 47 -6.64 -12.50 0.38
CA TYR A 47 -5.84 -12.81 -0.82
C TYR A 47 -5.42 -14.27 -0.86
N GLN A 48 -5.05 -14.83 0.29
CA GLN A 48 -4.74 -16.25 0.41
C GLN A 48 -6.00 -17.12 0.30
N GLU A 49 -7.06 -16.79 1.06
CA GLU A 49 -8.27 -17.62 1.08
C GLU A 49 -9.02 -17.63 -0.26
N TYR A 50 -9.20 -16.48 -0.91
CA TYR A 50 -9.98 -16.38 -2.15
C TYR A 50 -9.13 -16.35 -3.42
N GLY A 51 -7.81 -16.17 -3.29
CA GLY A 51 -6.90 -16.18 -4.42
C GLY A 51 -7.06 -14.97 -5.34
N TRP A 52 -7.13 -13.77 -4.75
CA TRP A 52 -7.36 -12.49 -5.45
C TRP A 52 -6.12 -11.87 -6.09
N LEU A 53 -4.97 -12.54 -6.12
CA LEU A 53 -3.81 -12.07 -6.88
C LEU A 53 -3.99 -12.38 -8.38
N ASP A 54 -3.74 -11.39 -9.22
CA ASP A 54 -3.80 -11.52 -10.67
C ASP A 54 -2.63 -12.31 -11.26
N LYS A 55 -1.47 -12.32 -10.58
CA LYS A 55 -0.23 -12.95 -11.05
C LYS A 55 0.49 -13.66 -9.92
N TYR A 56 1.11 -14.78 -10.27
CA TYR A 56 1.97 -15.57 -9.39
C TYR A 56 3.34 -15.83 -10.05
N PRO A 57 4.44 -15.90 -9.28
CA PRO A 57 4.50 -15.58 -7.86
C PRO A 57 4.28 -14.08 -7.61
N GLY A 58 3.59 -13.73 -6.51
CA GLY A 58 3.15 -12.36 -6.24
C GLY A 58 3.06 -12.04 -4.76
N THR A 59 3.11 -10.76 -4.42
CA THR A 59 2.89 -10.25 -3.06
C THR A 59 1.55 -9.52 -2.98
N VAL A 60 0.98 -9.39 -1.78
CA VAL A 60 -0.25 -8.60 -1.54
C VAL A 60 0.06 -7.10 -1.48
N GLY A 61 -0.95 -6.22 -1.38
CA GLY A 61 -0.70 -4.79 -1.17
C GLY A 61 -0.55 -3.92 -2.43
N PHE A 62 -1.23 -4.28 -3.52
CA PHE A 62 -1.46 -3.48 -4.72
C PHE A 62 -0.22 -2.75 -5.28
N ASP A 63 0.76 -3.47 -5.83
CA ASP A 63 1.96 -2.94 -6.51
C ASP A 63 2.88 -1.95 -5.74
N ILE A 64 2.45 -1.39 -4.59
CA ILE A 64 3.12 -0.30 -3.89
C ILE A 64 3.42 -0.59 -2.41
N ALA A 65 2.85 -1.65 -1.83
CA ALA A 65 2.96 -1.92 -0.38
C ALA A 65 3.05 -3.41 -0.02
N GLY A 66 3.69 -4.22 -0.88
CA GLY A 66 3.86 -5.64 -0.60
C GLY A 66 4.81 -5.95 0.54
N TYR A 67 4.68 -7.15 1.10
CA TYR A 67 5.52 -7.67 2.19
C TYR A 67 6.96 -7.93 1.71
N GLN A 68 7.69 -6.86 1.38
CA GLN A 68 9.04 -6.85 0.85
C GLN A 68 9.86 -5.73 1.49
N GLN A 69 11.18 -5.74 1.31
CA GLN A 69 12.05 -4.75 1.95
C GLN A 69 12.11 -3.41 1.17
N TYR A 70 11.90 -3.45 -0.14
CA TYR A 70 11.97 -2.34 -1.07
C TYR A 70 10.93 -2.49 -2.18
N THR A 71 10.30 -1.37 -2.55
CA THR A 71 9.31 -1.31 -3.62
C THR A 71 9.44 -0.01 -4.41
N LEU A 72 8.83 0.04 -5.59
CA LEU A 72 8.61 1.26 -6.34
C LEU A 72 7.26 1.87 -5.92
N VAL A 73 7.22 3.18 -5.76
CA VAL A 73 6.00 3.92 -5.43
C VAL A 73 5.95 5.20 -6.27
N PRO A 74 4.82 5.54 -6.91
CA PRO A 74 4.62 6.85 -7.53
C PRO A 74 4.83 7.98 -6.52
N ALA A 75 5.64 8.98 -6.89
CA ALA A 75 6.06 10.04 -5.98
C ALA A 75 4.91 10.97 -5.54
N ASP A 76 3.84 11.04 -6.34
CA ASP A 76 2.64 11.86 -6.11
C ASP A 76 1.69 11.29 -5.04
N ILE A 77 1.78 10.00 -4.74
CA ILE A 77 0.98 9.35 -3.68
C ILE A 77 1.77 9.13 -2.38
N VAL A 78 3.00 9.64 -2.28
CA VAL A 78 3.85 9.49 -1.09
C VAL A 78 3.67 10.68 -0.14
N GLY A 79 3.30 10.38 1.11
CA GLY A 79 3.24 11.34 2.20
C GLY A 79 4.49 11.31 3.09
N LYS A 80 4.92 12.48 3.58
CA LYS A 80 5.96 12.55 4.62
C LYS A 80 5.39 12.07 5.95
N ILE A 81 6.09 11.17 6.64
CA ILE A 81 5.74 10.75 8.00
C ILE A 81 6.02 11.94 8.95
N PRO A 82 5.02 12.41 9.72
CA PRO A 82 5.23 13.44 10.74
C PRO A 82 6.28 13.00 11.76
N ALA A 83 7.16 13.92 12.19
CA ALA A 83 8.28 13.61 13.09
C ALA A 83 7.86 13.00 14.45
N LYS A 84 6.61 13.18 14.85
CA LYS A 84 6.05 12.65 16.10
C LYS A 84 5.54 11.21 15.99
N LEU A 85 5.48 10.63 14.79
CA LEU A 85 5.00 9.26 14.57
C LEU A 85 6.17 8.32 14.31
N SER A 86 6.14 7.16 14.96
CA SER A 86 7.00 6.03 14.59
C SER A 86 6.58 5.42 13.25
N TYR A 87 7.47 4.66 12.60
CA TYR A 87 7.13 3.93 11.38
C TYR A 87 5.93 2.99 11.57
N SER A 88 5.86 2.30 12.71
CA SER A 88 4.74 1.41 13.02
C SER A 88 3.42 2.17 13.14
N GLN A 89 3.41 3.32 13.83
CA GLN A 89 2.20 4.16 13.92
C GLN A 89 1.80 4.74 12.57
N ALA A 90 2.77 5.19 11.75
CA ALA A 90 2.47 5.73 10.43
C ALA A 90 1.90 4.66 9.49
N SER A 91 2.39 3.42 9.59
CA SER A 91 1.99 2.31 8.72
C SER A 91 0.50 1.92 8.84
N THR A 92 -0.17 2.27 9.94
CA THR A 92 -1.60 1.98 10.13
C THR A 92 -2.53 3.01 9.49
N ILE A 93 -1.99 4.15 9.04
CA ILE A 93 -2.81 5.28 8.56
C ILE A 93 -3.30 5.03 7.13
N ALA A 94 -2.41 4.62 6.22
CA ALA A 94 -2.67 4.70 4.78
C ALA A 94 -3.96 3.98 4.33
N VAL A 95 -4.07 2.68 4.60
CA VAL A 95 -5.24 1.89 4.16
C VAL A 95 -6.52 2.32 4.88
N GLY A 96 -6.47 2.47 6.21
CA GLY A 96 -7.65 2.84 7.00
C GLY A 96 -8.18 4.23 6.64
N PHE A 97 -7.29 5.22 6.54
CA PHE A 97 -7.63 6.58 6.14
C PHE A 97 -8.21 6.61 4.72
N ASN A 98 -7.51 6.02 3.74
CA ASN A 98 -7.96 6.05 2.35
C ASN A 98 -9.32 5.34 2.18
N THR A 99 -9.53 4.21 2.86
CA THR A 99 -10.81 3.49 2.84
C THR A 99 -11.95 4.35 3.37
N ALA A 100 -11.75 5.02 4.50
CA ALA A 100 -12.76 5.91 5.08
C ALA A 100 -12.99 7.15 4.19
N ALA A 101 -11.92 7.78 3.70
CA ALA A 101 -12.00 8.96 2.86
C ALA A 101 -12.77 8.68 1.56
N VAL A 102 -12.51 7.55 0.89
CA VAL A 102 -13.25 7.14 -0.30
C VAL A 102 -14.73 6.95 0.03
N GLY A 103 -15.06 6.21 1.10
CA GLY A 103 -16.46 5.97 1.49
C GLY A 103 -17.25 7.25 1.79
N LEU A 104 -16.60 8.24 2.42
CA LEU A 104 -17.25 9.51 2.79
C LEU A 104 -17.33 10.51 1.62
N TYR A 105 -16.24 10.67 0.86
CA TYR A 105 -16.08 11.81 -0.05
C TYR A 105 -16.21 11.46 -1.53
N ALA A 106 -16.06 10.19 -1.93
CA ALA A 106 -16.29 9.82 -3.32
C ALA A 106 -17.78 10.06 -3.67
N LYS A 107 -18.05 10.50 -4.91
CA LYS A 107 -19.42 10.72 -5.37
C LYS A 107 -20.21 9.42 -5.36
N ALA A 108 -21.52 9.52 -5.12
CA ALA A 108 -22.44 8.40 -5.31
C ALA A 108 -22.30 7.84 -6.74
N PRO A 109 -22.40 6.50 -6.93
CA PRO A 109 -22.74 5.49 -5.93
C PRO A 109 -21.53 4.93 -5.14
N ILE A 110 -20.32 5.43 -5.36
CA ILE A 110 -19.08 4.88 -4.77
C ILE A 110 -18.94 5.28 -3.30
N GLY A 111 -19.30 6.51 -2.96
CA GLY A 111 -19.30 7.03 -1.59
C GLY A 111 -20.49 7.97 -1.35
N LEU A 112 -20.49 8.64 -0.19
CA LEU A 112 -21.59 9.52 0.23
C LEU A 112 -21.57 10.90 -0.45
N GLY A 113 -20.50 11.26 -1.16
CA GLY A 113 -20.37 12.55 -1.83
C GLY A 113 -20.36 13.74 -0.86
N LEU A 114 -19.91 13.54 0.38
CA LEU A 114 -19.75 14.65 1.32
C LEU A 114 -18.73 15.65 0.76
N ASN A 115 -18.95 16.93 1.01
CA ASN A 115 -17.99 17.95 0.60
C ASN A 115 -16.75 17.87 1.52
N PRO A 116 -15.54 17.61 0.99
CA PRO A 116 -14.32 17.56 1.79
C PRO A 116 -13.73 18.95 2.10
N ASP A 117 -14.48 20.04 1.91
CA ASP A 117 -14.06 21.36 2.37
C ASP A 117 -13.98 21.37 3.91
N LEU A 118 -12.84 20.93 4.43
CA LEU A 118 -12.53 20.88 5.85
C LEU A 118 -12.42 22.29 6.45
N GLU A 119 -12.22 23.31 5.60
CA GLU A 119 -12.28 24.73 5.95
C GLU A 119 -12.86 25.54 4.77
N PRO A 120 -13.91 26.38 4.98
CA PRO A 120 -14.32 27.35 3.99
C PRO A 120 -13.23 28.43 3.83
N GLY A 121 -12.62 28.56 2.65
CA GLY A 121 -11.76 29.72 2.31
C GLY A 121 -10.35 29.44 1.81
N ILE A 122 -9.94 28.18 1.63
CA ILE A 122 -8.68 27.85 0.94
C ILE A 122 -8.99 27.56 -0.54
N GLU A 123 -8.70 28.52 -1.41
CA GLU A 123 -8.75 28.31 -2.86
C GLU A 123 -7.69 27.26 -3.27
N ARG A 124 -8.09 26.32 -4.13
CA ARG A 124 -7.23 25.27 -4.69
C ARG A 124 -6.49 25.76 -5.93
#